data_AF-A0A8J6ZB94-F1
#
_entry.id   AF-A0A8J6ZB94-F1
#
_cell.length_a   1.000
_cell.length_b   1.000
_cell.length_c   1.000
_cell.angle_alpha   90.00
_cell.angle_beta   90.00
_cell.angle_gamma   90.00
#
_symmetry.space_group_name_H-M   'P 1'
#
loop_
_entity.id
_entity.type
_entity.pdbx_description
1 polymer ?
#
loop_
_entity_poly.entity_id
_entity_poly.type
_entity_poly.pdbx_seq_one_letter_code
_entity_poly.pdbx_strand_id
1 'polypeptide(L)' 'PAFVRTEMMQNELYAATASEEMISRHLLGLGTARDVAGMIMFLLSDRAAWITGQNFFVDGGYMVGSYT' A
#
# COMPACT_ATOMS: atom_id res chain seq x y z
N PRO A 1 3.97 -1.75 -1.52
CA PRO A 1 2.57 -1.31 -1.29
C PRO A 1 1.66 -2.55 -1.22
N ALA A 2 0.51 -2.46 -0.56
CA ALA A 2 -0.50 -3.53 -0.61
C ALA A 2 -1.50 -3.27 -1.74
N PHE A 3 -2.79 -3.52 -1.52
CA PHE A 3 -3.81 -3.49 -2.55
C PHE A 3 -4.15 -2.03 -2.92
N VAL A 4 -3.88 -1.68 -4.19
CA VAL A 4 -4.09 -0.34 -4.74
C VAL A 4 -5.04 -0.43 -5.93
N ARG A 5 -5.96 0.52 -6.05
CA ARG A 5 -6.91 0.61 -7.16
C ARG A 5 -6.18 0.93 -8.46
N THR A 6 -5.95 -0.10 -9.27
CA THR A 6 -5.36 -0.03 -10.61
C THR A 6 -6.10 -0.99 -11.53
N GLU A 7 -5.96 -0.80 -12.85
CA GLU A 7 -6.56 -1.69 -13.86
C GLU A 7 -6.07 -3.14 -13.71
N MET A 8 -4.80 -3.33 -13.31
CA MET A 8 -4.25 -4.66 -13.02
C MET A 8 -5.02 -5.36 -11.87
N MET A 9 -5.42 -4.59 -10.86
CA MET A 9 -6.10 -5.08 -9.66
C MET A 9 -7.62 -5.22 -9.84
N GLN A 10 -8.17 -4.71 -10.94
CA GLN A 10 -9.59 -4.72 -11.27
C GLN A 10 -10.18 -6.12 -11.08
N ASN A 11 -9.64 -7.13 -11.78
CA ASN A 11 -10.19 -8.49 -11.77
C ASN A 11 -10.18 -9.14 -10.38
N GLU A 12 -9.16 -8.90 -9.56
CA GLU A 12 -9.10 -9.41 -8.20
C GLU A 12 -10.11 -8.71 -7.29
N LEU A 13 -10.29 -7.39 -7.41
CA LEU A 13 -11.27 -6.64 -6.63
C LEU A 13 -12.72 -7.02 -6.95
N TYR A 14 -13.01 -7.45 -8.18
CA TYR A 14 -14.34 -7.89 -8.63
C TYR A 14 -14.59 -9.39 -8.37
N ALA A 15 -13.57 -10.19 -8.07
CA ALA A 15 -13.75 -11.57 -7.69
C ALA A 15 -14.41 -11.65 -6.31
N ALA A 16 -15.50 -12.43 -6.19
CA ALA A 16 -16.38 -12.50 -5.01
C ALA A 16 -15.69 -12.95 -3.69
N THR A 17 -14.42 -13.34 -3.75
CA THR A 17 -13.61 -13.76 -2.60
C THR A 17 -12.68 -12.66 -2.05
N ALA A 18 -12.54 -11.52 -2.71
CA ALA A 18 -11.54 -10.51 -2.35
C ALA A 18 -12.08 -9.23 -1.68
N SER A 19 -13.38 -9.07 -1.44
CA SER A 19 -13.88 -7.69 -1.31
C SER A 19 -14.07 -7.15 0.12
N GLU A 20 -14.50 -7.91 1.13
CA GLU A 20 -14.73 -7.32 2.46
C GLU A 20 -13.61 -7.59 3.46
N GLU A 21 -13.20 -8.84 3.62
CA GLU A 21 -12.14 -9.20 4.57
C GLU A 21 -10.81 -8.52 4.20
N MET A 22 -10.41 -8.61 2.93
CA MET A 22 -9.19 -7.95 2.43
C MET A 22 -9.24 -6.43 2.62
N ILE A 23 -10.38 -5.80 2.30
CA ILE A 23 -10.54 -4.35 2.47
C ILE A 23 -10.50 -3.99 3.96
N SER A 24 -11.14 -4.79 4.83
CA SER A 24 -11.18 -4.54 6.27
C SER A 24 -9.81 -4.61 6.93
N ARG A 25 -8.87 -5.39 6.37
CA ARG A 25 -7.49 -5.42 6.83
C ARG A 25 -6.73 -4.13 6.56
N HIS A 26 -7.15 -3.32 5.58
CA HIS A 26 -6.63 -1.98 5.39
C HIS A 26 -7.41 -1.03 6.30
N LEU A 27 -6.80 -0.61 7.41
CA LEU A 27 -7.42 0.32 8.37
C LEU A 27 -7.84 1.65 7.74
N LEU A 28 -7.15 2.06 6.66
CA LEU A 28 -7.46 3.27 5.88
C LEU A 28 -8.20 2.97 4.58
N GLY A 29 -8.66 1.74 4.38
CA GLY A 29 -9.26 1.26 3.13
C GLY A 29 -8.24 1.07 2.01
N LEU A 30 -8.74 0.73 0.81
CA LEU A 30 -7.89 0.49 -0.36
C LEU A 30 -7.18 1.76 -0.79
N GLY A 31 -5.87 1.62 -1.02
CA GLY A 31 -5.04 2.73 -1.50
C GLY A 31 -5.32 3.08 -2.95
N THR A 32 -4.84 4.26 -3.33
CA THR A 32 -4.75 4.76 -4.70
C THR A 32 -3.29 4.93 -5.10
N ALA A 33 -3.02 5.08 -6.39
CA ALA A 33 -1.66 5.37 -6.86
C ALA A 33 -1.08 6.64 -6.21
N ARG A 34 -1.94 7.60 -5.84
CA ARG A 34 -1.53 8.85 -5.18
C ARG A 34 -0.99 8.60 -3.77
N ASP A 35 -1.54 7.63 -3.04
CA ASP A 35 -1.10 7.31 -1.68
C ASP A 35 0.32 6.71 -1.67
N VAL A 36 0.67 5.95 -2.72
CA VAL A 36 2.02 5.41 -2.91
C VAL A 36 3.00 6.48 -3.41
N ALA A 37 2.55 7.38 -4.29
CA ALA A 37 3.38 8.41 -4.90
C ALA A 37 4.06 9.32 -3.87
N GLY A 38 3.40 9.63 -2.74
CA GLY A 38 3.98 10.47 -1.68
C GLY A 38 5.29 9.90 -1.12
N MET A 39 5.33 8.60 -0.82
CA MET A 39 6.53 7.94 -0.31
C MET A 39 7.64 7.89 -1.38
N ILE A 40 7.28 7.63 -2.64
CA ILE A 40 8.23 7.63 -3.75
C ILE A 40 8.88 9.02 -3.89
N MET A 41 8.07 10.09 -3.89
CA MET A 41 8.56 11.46 -3.98
C MET A 41 9.47 11.83 -2.81
N PHE A 42 9.19 11.34 -1.61
CA PHE A 42 10.08 11.52 -0.45
C PHE A 42 11.42 10.81 -0.67
N LEU A 43 11.42 9.54 -1.08
CA LEU A 43 12.63 8.75 -1.31
C LEU A 43 13.50 9.29 -2.46
N LEU A 44 12.88 9.91 -3.47
CA LEU A 44 13.60 10.57 -4.57
C LEU A 44 14.13 11.96 -4.22
N SER A 45 13.79 12.50 -3.03
CA SER A 45 14.24 13.82 -2.60
C SER A 45 15.50 13.75 -1.75
N ASP A 46 16.22 14.88 -1.65
CA ASP A 46 17.39 15.03 -0.76
C ASP A 46 17.10 14.74 0.72
N ARG A 47 15.83 14.76 1.12
CA ARG A 47 15.40 14.45 2.48
C ARG A 47 15.65 12.98 2.86
N ALA A 48 15.76 12.11 1.87
CA ALA A 48 16.03 10.69 2.06
C ALA A 48 17.53 10.33 1.90
N ALA A 49 18.44 11.30 1.88
CA ALA A 49 19.86 11.09 1.57
C ALA A 49 20.58 10.02 2.43
N TRP A 50 20.07 9.70 3.61
CA TRP A 50 20.63 8.69 4.51
C TRP A 50 19.81 7.40 4.61
N ILE A 51 18.89 7.17 3.68
CA ILE A 51 17.99 6.03 3.67
C ILE A 51 18.32 5.13 2.47
N THR A 52 18.74 3.89 2.73
CA THR A 52 18.99 2.90 1.69
C THR A 52 18.77 1.47 2.21
N GLY A 53 18.47 0.54 1.30
CA GLY A 53 18.28 -0.89 1.62
C GLY A 53 17.08 -1.20 2.52
N GLN A 54 16.12 -0.28 2.64
CA GLN A 54 14.95 -0.42 3.50
C GLN A 54 13.70 -0.76 2.70
N ASN A 55 12.79 -1.51 3.34
CA ASN A 55 11.44 -1.74 2.83
C ASN A 55 10.47 -0.81 3.56
N PHE A 56 9.68 -0.04 2.82
CA PHE A 56 8.66 0.84 3.38
C PHE A 56 7.26 0.34 3.01
N PHE A 57 6.46 0.05 4.03
CA PHE A 57 5.07 -0.36 3.85
C PHE A 57 4.19 0.88 3.68
N VAL A 58 3.58 0.98 2.51
CA VAL A 58 2.56 1.98 2.17
C VAL A 58 1.31 1.20 1.79
N ASP A 59 0.52 0.84 2.79
CA ASP A 59 -0.49 -0.21 2.69
C ASP A 59 -1.77 0.08 3.49
N GLY A 60 -1.97 1.30 3.97
CA GLY A 60 -3.15 1.66 4.75
C GLY A 60 -3.31 0.88 6.06
N GLY A 61 -2.22 0.30 6.60
CA GLY A 61 -2.23 -0.47 7.84
C GLY A 61 -2.45 -1.98 7.64
N TYR A 62 -2.39 -2.48 6.40
CA TYR A 62 -2.62 -3.89 6.08
C TYR A 62 -1.73 -4.88 6.86
N MET A 63 -0.47 -4.51 7.10
CA MET A 63 0.49 -5.35 7.83
C MET A 63 0.59 -5.04 9.34
N VAL A 64 -0.29 -4.20 9.89
CA VAL A 64 -0.31 -3.92 11.34
C VAL A 64 -0.48 -5.24 12.12
N GLY A 65 0.39 -5.46 13.12
CA GLY A 65 0.39 -6.68 13.94
C GLY A 65 1.09 -7.90 13.32
N SER A 66 1.61 -7.80 12.10
CA SER A 66 2.33 -8.89 11.42
C SER A 66 3.83 -8.95 11.79
N TYR A 67 4.31 -7.96 12.53
CA TYR A 67 5.68 -7.85 13.02
C TYR A 67 5.67 -7.92 14.54
N THR A 68 5.63 -9.15 15.06
CA THR A 68 6.06 -9.51 16.41
C THR A 68 7.13 -10.56 16.30
#